data_AF-A0A821CFI6-F1
#
_entry.id   AF-A0A821CFI6-F1
#
_cell.length_a   1.000
_cell.length_b   1.000
_cell.length_c   1.000
_cell.angle_alpha   90.00
_cell.angle_beta   90.00
_cell.angle_gamma   90.00
#
_symmetry.space_group_name_H-M   'P 1'
#
loop_
_entity.id
_entity.type
_entity.pdbx_description
1 polymer ?
#
loop_
_entity_poly.entity_id
_entity_poly.type
_entity_poly.pdbx_seq_one_letter_code
_entity_poly.pdbx_strand_id
1 'polypeptide(L)' 'SQGFIGKNGRRWVLIINKRYVDVDVFLPGCTGGRMQIVNEASAFGSASEVTLMLSRITLSPFAVAVIHMPPGNIQ' A
#
# COMPACT_ATOMS: atom_id res chain seq x y z
N SER A 1 -3.06 8.03 6.61
CA SER A 1 -1.92 7.18 6.20
C SER A 1 -0.74 7.47 7.11
N GLN A 2 0.20 6.54 7.24
CA GLN A 2 1.43 6.75 8.00
C GLN A 2 2.61 6.23 7.17
N GLY A 3 3.69 7.01 7.10
CA GLY A 3 4.94 6.64 6.45
C GLY A 3 5.99 6.18 7.45
N PHE A 4 6.83 5.24 7.04
CA PHE A 4 7.91 4.69 7.87
C PHE A 4 9.19 4.57 7.05
N ILE A 5 10.33 4.80 7.72
CA ILE A 5 11.66 4.51 7.19
C ILE A 5 12.25 3.41 8.07
N GLY A 6 12.63 2.29 7.47
CA GLY A 6 13.31 1.22 8.17
C GLY A 6 14.80 1.18 7.97
N LYS A 7 15.34 0.05 8.42
CA LYS A 7 16.74 -0.30 8.21
C LYS A 7 17.09 -0.20 6.73
N ASN A 8 18.29 0.30 6.45
CA ASN A 8 18.84 0.50 5.12
C ASN A 8 18.03 1.47 4.23
N GLY A 9 17.31 2.42 4.84
CA GLY A 9 16.60 3.48 4.10
C GLY A 9 15.35 3.00 3.35
N ARG A 10 14.89 1.77 3.61
CA ARG A 10 13.65 1.24 3.01
C ARG A 10 12.47 2.07 3.48
N ARG A 11 11.60 2.46 2.55
CA ARG A 11 10.43 3.30 2.82
C ARG A 11 9.17 2.45 2.72
N TRP A 12 8.31 2.55 3.72
CA TRP A 12 7.00 1.93 3.69
C TRP A 12 5.89 2.93 3.97
N VAL A 13 4.71 2.62 3.47
CA VAL A 13 3.49 3.40 3.72
C VAL A 13 2.39 2.45 4.17
N LEU A 14 1.79 2.73 5.34
CA LEU A 14 0.58 2.08 5.82
C LEU A 14 -0.64 2.93 5.47
N ILE A 15 -1.61 2.31 4.81
CA ILE A 15 -2.89 2.92 4.47
C ILE A 15 -3.98 2.00 5.00
N ILE A 16 -4.92 2.58 5.75
CA ILE A 16 -6.07 1.88 6.30
C ILE A 16 -7.32 2.57 5.77
N ASN A 17 -8.11 1.85 4.98
CA ASN A 17 -9.46 2.28 4.66
C ASN A 17 -10.36 1.93 5.84
N LYS A 18 -10.91 2.93 6.54
CA LYS A 18 -11.86 2.72 7.64
C LYS A 18 -13.32 2.84 7.21
N ARG A 19 -13.58 3.02 5.91
CA ARG A 19 -14.91 3.26 5.35
C ARG A 19 -15.53 1.96 4.86
N TYR A 20 -16.87 1.93 4.79
CA TYR A 20 -17.66 0.85 4.20
C TYR A 20 -17.84 1.01 2.67
N VAL A 21 -16.88 1.66 2.00
CA VAL A 21 -16.89 1.90 0.55
C VAL A 21 -15.46 1.84 0.02
N ASP A 22 -15.31 1.60 -1.28
CA ASP A 22 -14.03 1.71 -1.97
C ASP A 22 -13.45 3.13 -1.85
N VAL A 23 -12.13 3.21 -1.65
CA VAL A 23 -11.41 4.48 -1.56
C VAL A 23 -10.24 4.47 -2.54
N ASP A 24 -10.25 5.43 -3.45
CA ASP A 24 -9.10 5.73 -4.30
C ASP A 24 -8.07 6.55 -3.54
N VAL A 25 -6.83 6.07 -3.54
CA VAL A 25 -5.69 6.75 -2.94
C VAL A 25 -4.65 7.04 -4.01
N PHE A 26 -4.24 8.31 -4.10
CA PHE A 26 -3.10 8.71 -4.91
C PHE A 26 -1.85 8.72 -4.03
N LEU A 27 -0.87 7.88 -4.38
CA LEU A 27 0.40 7.75 -3.68
C LEU A 27 1.56 7.96 -4.68
N PRO A 28 2.13 9.18 -4.75
CA PRO A 28 3.25 9.46 -5.63
C PRO A 28 4.48 8.60 -5.33
N GLY A 29 5.20 8.21 -6.38
CA GLY A 29 6.48 7.49 -6.28
C GLY A 29 6.35 6.03 -5.84
N CYS A 30 5.14 5.46 -5.80
CA CYS A 30 4.93 4.05 -5.44
C CYS A 30 5.00 3.10 -6.64
N THR A 31 5.04 3.61 -7.89
CA THR A 31 5.14 2.78 -9.10
C THR A 31 6.40 1.93 -9.08
N GLY A 32 6.25 0.62 -9.28
CA GLY A 32 7.32 -0.39 -9.11
C GLY A 32 7.48 -0.88 -7.66
N GLY A 33 6.72 -0.32 -6.72
CA GLY A 33 6.63 -0.79 -5.35
C GLY A 33 5.81 -2.07 -5.21
N ARG A 34 5.89 -2.68 -4.03
CA ARG A 34 5.12 -3.88 -3.67
C ARG A 34 4.11 -3.55 -2.59
N MET A 35 2.86 -3.89 -2.82
CA MET A 35 1.77 -3.71 -1.88
C MET A 35 1.35 -5.07 -1.33
N GLN A 36 1.24 -5.18 -0.02
CA GLN A 36 0.57 -6.26 0.69
C GLN A 36 -0.75 -5.74 1.23
N ILE A 37 -1.85 -6.42 0.93
CA ILE A 37 -3.19 -5.96 1.28
C ILE A 37 -4.03 -7.09 1.87
N VAL A 38 -4.76 -6.75 2.93
CA VAL A 38 -5.85 -7.56 3.50
C VAL A 38 -7.11 -6.71 3.56
N ASN A 39 -8.28 -7.35 3.50
CA ASN A 39 -9.58 -6.72 3.72
C ASN A 39 -10.44 -7.62 4.62
N GLU A 40 -11.69 -7.22 4.89
CA GLU A 40 -12.60 -8.00 5.74
C GLU A 40 -12.74 -9.47 5.30
N ALA A 41 -12.80 -9.73 3.99
CA ALA A 41 -12.93 -11.07 3.45
C ALA A 41 -11.64 -11.91 3.59
N SER A 42 -10.46 -11.29 3.58
CA SER A 42 -9.16 -11.97 3.64
C SER A 42 -8.39 -11.80 4.95
N ALA A 43 -8.95 -11.11 5.94
CA ALA A 43 -8.26 -10.69 7.17
C ALA A 43 -7.62 -11.86 7.95
N PHE A 44 -8.20 -13.05 7.86
CA PHE A 44 -7.70 -14.27 8.53
C PHE A 44 -6.80 -15.13 7.63
N GLY A 45 -6.59 -14.74 6.38
CA GLY A 45 -5.73 -15.42 5.40
C GLY A 45 -4.40 -14.70 5.17
N SER A 46 -3.63 -15.18 4.19
CA SER A 46 -2.42 -14.50 3.74
C SER A 46 -2.76 -13.19 3.02
N ALA A 47 -1.98 -12.13 3.26
CA ALA A 47 -2.10 -10.90 2.51
C ALA A 47 -1.86 -11.13 1.02
N SER A 48 -2.69 -10.50 0.17
CA SER A 48 -2.44 -10.49 -1.26
C SER A 48 -1.27 -9.58 -1.56
N GLU A 49 -0.33 -10.03 -2.39
CA GLU A 49 0.80 -9.22 -2.85
C GLU A 49 0.55 -8.73 -4.29
N VAL A 50 0.74 -7.43 -4.51
CA VAL A 50 0.52 -6.77 -5.81
C VAL A 50 1.67 -5.83 -6.11
N THR A 51 2.21 -5.90 -7.33
CA THR A 51 3.14 -4.88 -7.84
C THR A 51 2.36 -3.67 -8.31
N LEU A 52 2.72 -2.49 -7.79
CA LEU A 52 2.04 -1.24 -8.13
C LEU A 52 2.52 -0.74 -9.49
N MET A 53 1.64 -0.77 -10.48
CA MET A 53 1.94 -0.28 -11.83
C MET A 53 1.69 1.22 -12.00
N LEU A 54 0.80 1.77 -11.16
CA LEU A 54 0.37 3.16 -11.20
C LEU A 54 0.47 3.77 -9.80
N SER A 55 0.48 5.11 -9.75
CA SER A 55 0.46 5.86 -8.49
C SER A 55 -0.93 5.96 -7.86
N ARG A 56 -1.91 5.21 -8.36
CA ARG A 56 -3.29 5.21 -7.88
C ARG A 56 -3.67 3.79 -7.44
N ILE A 57 -4.25 3.69 -6.26
CA ILE A 57 -4.57 2.43 -5.60
C ILE A 57 -6.01 2.52 -5.12
N THR A 58 -6.83 1.53 -5.45
CA THR A 58 -8.18 1.39 -4.91
C THR A 58 -8.14 0.45 -3.72
N LEU A 59 -8.64 0.90 -2.58
CA LEU A 59 -8.74 0.13 -1.35
C LEU A 59 -10.19 -0.24 -1.08
N SER A 60 -10.46 -1.54 -1.03
CA SER A 60 -11.78 -2.06 -0.64
C SER A 60 -12.17 -1.64 0.78
N PRO A 61 -13.45 -1.77 1.17
CA PRO A 61 -13.89 -1.53 2.54
C PRO A 61 -13.01 -2.25 3.57
N PHE A 62 -12.68 -1.53 4.63
CA PHE A 62 -11.85 -2.04 5.74
C PHE A 62 -10.47 -2.60 5.34
N ALA A 63 -9.99 -2.27 4.13
CA ALA A 63 -8.70 -2.75 3.67
C ALA A 63 -7.52 -2.12 4.43
N VAL A 64 -6.54 -2.94 4.75
CA VAL A 64 -5.25 -2.53 5.30
C VAL A 64 -4.19 -2.86 4.27
N ALA A 65 -3.48 -1.84 3.80
CA ALA A 65 -2.42 -1.97 2.81
C ALA A 65 -1.09 -1.48 3.37
N VAL A 66 -0.05 -2.31 3.24
CA VAL A 66 1.34 -1.95 3.49
C VAL A 66 2.06 -1.91 2.15
N ILE A 67 2.65 -0.77 1.83
CA ILE A 67 3.32 -0.53 0.55
C ILE A 67 4.80 -0.36 0.81
N HIS A 68 5.63 -1.24 0.24
CA HIS A 68 7.05 -1.07 0.13
C HIS A 68 7.37 -0.24 -1.10
N MET A 69 7.89 0.97 -0.88
CA MET A 69 8.24 1.88 -1.95
C MET A 69 9.47 1.36 -2.70
N PRO A 70 9.55 1.56 -4.02
CA PRO A 70 10.76 1.26 -4.76
C PRO A 70 11.93 2.13 -4.25
N PRO A 71 13.19 1.70 -4.45
CA PRO A 71 14.32 2.57 -4.22
C PRO A 71 14.17 3.83 -5.08
N GLY A 72 14.29 5.00 -4.44
CA GLY A 72 14.10 6.27 -5.14
C GLY A 72 15.20 6.48 -6.17
N ASN A 73 14.84 6.51 -7.46
CA ASN A 73 15.66 7.17 -8.46
C ASN A 73 15.47 8.67 -8.25
N ILE A 74 16.46 9.30 -7.63
CA ILE A 74 16.64 10.75 -7.71
C ILE A 74 17.17 10.97 -9.13
N GLN A 75 16.29 11.30 -10.06
CA GLN A 75 16.68 12.03 -11.27
C GLN A 75 16.53 13.52 -10.99
#